data_AF-A0A1J5IKF8-F1
#
_entry.id   AF-A0A1J5IKF8-F1
#
_cell.length_a   1.000
_cell.length_b   1.000
_cell.length_c   1.000
_cell.angle_alpha   90.00
_cell.angle_beta   90.00
_cell.angle_gamma   90.00
#
_symmetry.space_group_name_H-M   'P 1'
#
loop_
_entity.id
_entity.type
_entity.pdbx_description
1 polymer ?
#
loop_
_entity_poly.entity_id
_entity_poly.type
_entity_poly.pdbx_seq_one_letter_code
_entity_poly.pdbx_strand_id
1 'polypeptide(L)'
;MSETSTTYPLRLPKSLKNQVTRIAKRDGTSVNQFIAIAVAEKVSALETEEFFAERAKQADLGRFRKLLRRRGGEAPRSGDEPD
;
A
#
# COMPACT_ATOMS: atom_id res chain seq x y z
N MET A 1 -14.87 -25.42 -8.97
CA MET A 1 -13.85 -24.36 -9.02
C MET A 1 -12.70 -24.87 -8.18
N SER A 2 -11.65 -25.40 -8.82
CA SER A 2 -10.54 -26.02 -8.08
C SER A 2 -9.71 -24.93 -7.41
N GLU A 3 -9.76 -24.85 -6.09
CA GLU A 3 -8.79 -24.11 -5.30
C GLU A 3 -7.46 -24.86 -5.37
N THR A 4 -6.61 -24.51 -6.34
CA THR A 4 -5.24 -25.01 -6.40
C THR A 4 -4.40 -24.19 -5.42
N SER A 5 -4.31 -24.61 -4.15
CA SER A 5 -3.28 -24.10 -3.24
C SER A 5 -1.92 -24.68 -3.70
N THR A 6 -1.36 -24.12 -4.76
CA THR A 6 -0.10 -24.57 -5.32
C THR A 6 1.03 -24.10 -4.41
N THR A 7 1.64 -25.01 -3.66
CA THR A 7 2.83 -24.71 -2.86
C THR A 7 3.96 -24.30 -3.78
N TYR A 8 4.45 -23.06 -3.64
CA TYR A 8 5.56 -22.54 -4.43
C TYR A 8 6.85 -22.51 -3.59
N PRO A 9 7.86 -23.36 -3.88
CA PRO A 9 9.09 -23.40 -3.10
C PRO A 9 9.96 -22.16 -3.41
N LEU A 10 10.18 -21.33 -2.39
CA LEU A 10 11.00 -20.12 -2.46
C LEU A 10 12.36 -20.33 -1.80
N ARG A 11 13.43 -19.82 -2.42
CA ARG A 11 14.77 -19.76 -1.83
C ARG A 11 15.07 -18.35 -1.37
N LEU A 12 15.27 -18.17 -0.07
CA LEU A 12 15.67 -16.89 0.53
C LEU A 12 17.15 -16.91 0.91
N PRO A 13 17.87 -15.77 0.78
CA PRO A 13 19.19 -15.61 1.38
C PRO A 13 19.18 -15.95 2.88
N LYS A 14 20.26 -16.53 3.39
CA LYS A 14 20.34 -17.03 4.78
C LYS A 14 20.02 -15.95 5.81
N SER A 15 20.55 -14.74 5.62
CA SER A 15 20.30 -13.58 6.50
C SER A 15 18.82 -13.23 6.57
N LEU A 16 18.16 -13.14 5.42
CA LEU A 16 16.74 -12.82 5.32
C LEU A 16 15.87 -13.92 5.93
N LYS A 17 16.18 -15.19 5.64
CA LYS A 17 15.47 -16.33 6.26
C LYS A 17 15.54 -16.27 7.78
N ASN A 18 16.69 -15.94 8.36
CA ASN A 18 16.87 -15.82 9.80
C ASN A 18 16.04 -14.66 10.39
N GLN A 19 15.99 -13.52 9.70
CA GLN A 19 15.18 -12.37 10.12
C GLN A 19 13.68 -12.70 10.08
N VAL A 20 13.19 -13.22 8.96
CA VAL A 20 11.79 -13.62 8.80
C VAL A 20 11.38 -14.66 9.86
N THR A 21 12.24 -15.65 10.12
CA THR A 21 11.97 -16.67 11.16
C THR A 21 11.87 -16.03 12.55
N ARG A 22 12.72 -15.05 12.87
CA ARG A 22 12.69 -14.35 14.16
C ARG A 22 11.41 -13.53 14.33
N ILE A 23 11.01 -12.81 13.28
CA ILE A 23 9.81 -11.98 13.28
C ILE A 23 8.56 -12.86 13.40
N ALA A 24 8.46 -13.90 12.56
CA ALA A 24 7.35 -14.83 12.60
C ALA A 24 7.17 -15.49 13.98
N LYS A 25 8.28 -15.88 14.63
CA LYS A 25 8.25 -16.41 16.01
C LYS A 25 7.77 -15.37 17.03
N ARG A 26 8.24 -14.12 16.93
CA ARG A 26 7.82 -13.02 17.83
C ARG A 26 6.32 -12.76 17.70
N ASP A 27 5.81 -12.84 16.48
CA ASP A 27 4.41 -12.51 16.17
C ASP A 27 3.49 -13.76 16.23
N GLY A 28 4.02 -14.92 16.67
CA GLY A 28 3.25 -16.15 16.85
C GLY A 28 2.71 -16.77 15.55
N THR A 29 3.30 -16.47 14.41
CA THR A 29 2.84 -16.90 13.08
C THR A 29 3.85 -17.85 12.42
N SER A 30 3.40 -18.63 11.43
CA SER A 30 4.32 -19.42 10.62
C SER A 30 5.10 -18.55 9.63
N VAL A 31 6.30 -18.99 9.23
CA VAL A 31 7.09 -18.30 8.20
C VAL A 31 6.33 -18.17 6.88
N ASN A 32 5.56 -19.19 6.50
CA ASN A 32 4.78 -19.15 5.26
C ASN A 32 3.64 -18.15 5.32
N GLN A 33 2.91 -18.08 6.44
CA GLN A 33 1.87 -17.07 6.63
C GLN A 33 2.45 -15.66 6.66
N PHE A 34 3.58 -15.47 7.36
CA PHE A 34 4.27 -14.18 7.35
C PHE A 34 4.64 -13.75 5.92
N ILE A 35 5.23 -14.64 5.13
CA ILE A 35 5.60 -14.35 3.73
C ILE A 35 4.36 -14.04 2.90
N ALA A 36 3.28 -14.82 3.05
CA ALA A 36 2.04 -14.59 2.30
C ALA A 36 1.44 -13.20 2.59
N ILE A 37 1.40 -12.80 3.86
CA ILE A 37 0.93 -11.46 4.27
C ILE A 37 1.83 -10.37 3.68
N ALA A 38 3.15 -10.52 3.80
CA ALA A 38 4.10 -9.55 3.26
C ALA A 38 4.01 -9.41 1.72
N VAL A 39 3.76 -10.51 1.01
CA VAL A 39 3.52 -10.49 -0.44
C VAL A 39 2.21 -9.76 -0.74
N ALA A 40 1.13 -10.07 -0.03
CA ALA A 40 -0.16 -9.40 -0.21
C ALA A 40 -0.05 -7.89 0.04
N GLU A 41 0.66 -7.48 1.09
CA GLU A 41 0.94 -6.07 1.40
C GLU A 41 1.72 -5.40 0.27
N LYS A 42 2.80 -6.04 -0.22
CA LYS A 42 3.60 -5.48 -1.31
C LYS A 42 2.81 -5.36 -2.61
N VAL A 43 1.99 -6.35 -2.94
CA VAL A 43 1.11 -6.31 -4.12
C VAL A 43 0.11 -5.16 -3.98
N SER A 44 -0.58 -5.06 -2.84
CA SER A 44 -1.54 -3.98 -2.59
C SER A 44 -0.90 -2.59 -2.70
N ALA A 45 0.33 -2.43 -2.19
CA ALA A 45 1.07 -1.17 -2.31
C ALA A 45 1.39 -0.81 -3.78
N LEU A 46 1.83 -1.78 -4.57
CA LEU A 46 2.14 -1.57 -5.99
C LEU A 46 0.89 -1.24 -6.82
N GLU A 47 -0.20 -1.98 -6.61
CA GLU A 47 -1.47 -1.72 -7.28
C GLU A 47 -2.06 -0.35 -6.90
N THR A 48 -1.90 0.04 -5.63
CA THR A 48 -2.32 1.36 -5.15
C THR A 48 -1.53 2.48 -5.81
N GLU A 49 -0.21 2.32 -5.94
CA GLU A 49 0.66 3.26 -6.65
C GLU A 49 0.22 3.42 -8.11
N GLU A 50 0.01 2.31 -8.82
CA GLU A 50 -0.45 2.31 -10.21
C GLU A 50 -1.84 2.97 -10.34
N PHE A 51 -2.78 2.65 -9.45
CA PHE A 51 -4.10 3.27 -9.43
C PHE A 51 -4.03 4.80 -9.32
N PHE A 52 -3.21 5.33 -8.41
CA PHE A 52 -3.06 6.79 -8.28
C PHE A 52 -2.36 7.40 -9.48
N ALA A 53 -1.35 6.72 -10.05
CA ALA A 53 -0.67 7.19 -11.25
C ALA A 53 -1.63 7.32 -12.44
N GLU A 54 -2.48 6.31 -12.68
CA GLU A 54 -3.48 6.36 -13.75
C GLU A 54 -4.56 7.42 -13.48
N ARG A 55 -5.02 7.52 -12.23
CA ARG A 55 -6.02 8.52 -11.85
C ARG A 55 -5.49 9.94 -11.98
N ALA A 56 -4.22 10.18 -11.69
CA ALA A 56 -3.58 11.48 -11.83
C ALA A 56 -3.54 11.95 -13.30
N LYS A 57 -3.38 11.04 -14.27
CA LYS A 57 -3.42 11.38 -15.71
C LYS A 57 -4.77 11.96 -16.14
N GLN A 58 -5.84 11.60 -15.44
CA GLN A 58 -7.20 12.09 -15.71
C GLN A 58 -7.54 13.37 -14.93
N ALA A 59 -6.61 13.89 -14.13
CA ALA A 59 -6.88 15.05 -13.28
C ALA A 59 -6.96 16.35 -14.10
N ASP A 60 -8.07 17.07 -13.96
CA ASP A 60 -8.21 18.44 -14.46
C ASP A 60 -7.79 19.44 -13.36
N LEU A 61 -6.53 19.85 -13.40
CA LEU A 61 -5.98 20.84 -12.46
C LEU A 61 -6.63 22.22 -12.61
N GLY A 62 -7.20 22.56 -13.78
CA GLY A 62 -7.93 23.80 -13.99
C GLY A 62 -9.25 23.80 -13.24
N ARG A 63 -10.04 22.73 -13.38
CA ARG A 63 -11.28 22.52 -12.62
C ARG A 63 -11.00 22.45 -11.12
N PHE A 64 -9.94 21.77 -10.72
CA PHE A 64 -9.49 21.72 -9.32
C PHE A 64 -9.21 23.12 -8.75
N ARG A 65 -8.41 23.94 -9.43
CA ARG A 65 -8.13 25.34 -9.00
C ARG A 65 -9.40 26.20 -8.95
N LYS A 66 -10.32 26.02 -9.90
CA LYS A 66 -11.61 26.73 -9.90
C LYS A 66 -12.45 26.36 -8.67
N LEU A 67 -12.43 25.09 -8.27
CA LEU A 67 -13.10 24.61 -7.06
C LEU A 67 -12.50 25.26 -5.81
N LEU A 68 -11.16 25.27 -5.69
CA LEU A 68 -10.47 25.86 -4.53
C LEU A 68 -10.72 27.37 -4.38
N ARG A 69 -10.95 28.09 -5.49
CA ARG A 69 -11.19 29.54 -5.49
C ARG A 69 -12.67 29.92 -5.56
N ARG A 70 -13.58 28.96 -5.38
CA ARG A 70 -15.03 29.23 -5.50
C ARG A 70 -15.50 30.17 -4.38
N ARG A 71 -16.46 31.04 -4.70
CA ARG A 71 -17.15 31.83 -3.67
C ARG A 71 -18.05 30.91 -2.82
N GLY A 72 -18.16 31.20 -1.53
CA GLY A 72 -18.97 30.42 -0.60
C GLY A 72 -18.34 29.11 -0.11
N GLY A 73 -17.01 28.98 -0.18
CA GLY A 73 -16.28 27.95 0.56
C GLY A 73 -16.20 28.28 2.05
N GLU A 74 -15.96 27.27 2.89
CA GLU A 74 -15.58 27.46 4.29
C GLU A 74 -14.13 27.95 4.35
N ALA A 75 -13.84 28.81 5.32
CA ALA A 75 -12.47 29.21 5.60
C ALA A 75 -11.66 28.00 6.11
N PRO A 76 -10.33 27.95 5.86
CA PRO A 76 -9.45 26.97 6.48
C PRO A 76 -9.64 26.96 8.00
N ARG A 77 -9.58 25.78 8.61
CA ARG A 77 -9.67 25.61 10.05
C ARG A 77 -8.33 25.96 10.69
N SER A 78 -8.34 26.25 11.98
CA SER A 78 -7.08 26.34 12.73
C SER A 78 -6.34 25.00 12.63
N GLY A 79 -5.08 25.02 12.20
CA GLY A 79 -4.27 23.86 11.85
C GLY A 79 -4.12 23.60 10.34
N ASP A 80 -4.88 24.28 9.48
CA ASP A 80 -4.74 24.23 8.01
C ASP A 80 -3.75 25.29 7.48
N GLU A 81 -3.04 25.99 8.36
CA GLU A 81 -2.02 26.95 7.96
C GLU A 81 -0.86 26.22 7.24
N PRO A 82 -0.31 26.77 6.14
CA PRO A 82 0.87 26.20 5.52
C PRO A 82 2.08 26.30 6.47
N ASP A 83 2.84 25.21 6.60
CA ASP A 83 4.15 25.17 7.27
C ASP A 83 5.17 26.13 6.61
#